data_AF-B1V6T7-F1
#
_entry.id   AF-B1V6T7-F1
#
_cell.length_a   1.000
_cell.length_b   1.000
_cell.length_c   1.000
_cell.angle_alpha   90.00
_cell.angle_beta   90.00
_cell.angle_gamma   90.00
#
_symmetry.space_group_name_H-M   'P 1'
#
loop_
_entity.id
_entity.type
_entity.pdbx_description
1 polymer ?
#
loop_
_entity_poly.entity_id
_entity_poly.type
_entity_poly.pdbx_seq_one_letter_code
_entity_poly.pdbx_strand_id
1 'polypeptide(L)'
;MGFDAVMKFVLINCFYMIFLAIEELIFIYHLSKESDEKENYISPLLINVFFSIYSIFTLSYIGIYVAGLAMLKTLIILVRKKEWKRIIYFSIRSVFYVSFLYYIYTTNTPVEQLFFLKYM
;
A
#
# COMPACT_ATOMS: atom_id res chain seq x y z
N MET A 1 -22.48 -14.96 -5.77
CA MET A 1 -21.74 -14.63 -4.53
C MET A 1 -20.23 -14.81 -4.67
N GLY A 2 -19.71 -15.96 -5.13
CA GLY A 2 -18.25 -16.17 -5.23
C GLY A 2 -17.48 -15.23 -6.17
N PHE A 3 -18.06 -14.87 -7.33
CA PHE A 3 -17.40 -13.99 -8.32
C PHE A 3 -17.16 -12.56 -7.79
N ASP A 4 -18.14 -11.96 -7.11
CA ASP A 4 -18.01 -10.60 -6.54
C ASP A 4 -16.98 -10.54 -5.41
N ALA A 5 -16.90 -11.59 -4.58
CA ALA A 5 -15.89 -11.68 -3.52
C ALA A 5 -14.46 -11.80 -4.07
N VAL A 6 -14.25 -12.62 -5.12
CA VAL A 6 -12.95 -12.75 -5.79
C VAL A 6 -12.57 -11.43 -6.46
N MET A 7 -13.50 -10.77 -7.14
CA MET A 7 -13.24 -9.48 -7.78
C MET A 7 -12.90 -8.38 -6.76
N LYS A 8 -13.60 -8.31 -5.62
CA LYS A 8 -13.25 -7.41 -4.50
C LYS A 8 -11.85 -7.67 -3.98
N PHE A 9 -11.49 -8.94 -3.84
CA PHE A 9 -10.17 -9.32 -3.37
C PHE A 9 -9.07 -8.89 -4.34
N VAL A 10 -9.27 -9.08 -5.64
CA VAL A 10 -8.35 -8.59 -6.69
C VAL A 10 -8.22 -7.07 -6.62
N LEU A 11 -9.33 -6.36 -6.48
CA LEU A 11 -9.40 -4.90 -6.35
C LEU A 11 -8.60 -4.38 -5.15
N ILE A 12 -8.79 -5.00 -3.98
CA ILE A 12 -8.06 -4.69 -2.75
C ILE A 12 -6.55 -4.91 -2.98
N ASN A 13 -6.15 -5.99 -3.63
CA ASN A 13 -4.75 -6.25 -3.95
C ASN A 13 -4.17 -5.24 -4.95
N CYS A 14 -4.94 -4.78 -5.94
CA CYS A 14 -4.52 -3.75 -6.89
C CYS A 14 -4.30 -2.39 -6.20
N PHE A 15 -5.25 -1.94 -5.39
CA PHE A 15 -5.08 -0.71 -4.60
C PHE A 15 -3.91 -0.82 -3.62
N TYR A 16 -3.72 -2.01 -3.08
CA TYR A 16 -2.59 -2.31 -2.21
C TYR A 16 -1.24 -2.16 -2.91
N MET A 17 -1.10 -2.73 -4.11
CA MET A 17 0.10 -2.60 -4.94
C MET A 17 0.45 -1.13 -5.23
N ILE A 18 -0.56 -0.34 -5.59
CA ILE A 18 -0.37 1.09 -5.90
C ILE A 18 0.12 1.84 -4.66
N PHE A 19 -0.51 1.62 -3.51
CA PHE A 19 -0.12 2.29 -2.28
C PHE A 19 1.30 1.94 -1.87
N LEU A 20 1.64 0.66 -1.95
CA LEU A 20 2.95 0.19 -1.54
C LEU A 20 4.05 0.75 -2.45
N ALA A 21 3.83 0.78 -3.76
CA ALA A 21 4.73 1.46 -4.70
C ALA A 21 4.93 2.95 -4.38
N ILE A 22 3.87 3.67 -3.97
CA ILE A 22 3.96 5.07 -3.56
C ILE A 22 4.79 5.23 -2.28
N GLU A 23 4.55 4.41 -1.25
CA GLU A 23 5.33 4.45 -0.01
C GLU A 23 6.81 4.17 -0.26
N GLU A 24 7.09 3.23 -1.14
CA GLU A 24 8.44 2.83 -1.50
C GLU A 24 9.18 3.89 -2.31
N LEU A 25 8.49 4.57 -3.24
CA LEU A 25 9.05 5.73 -3.95
C LEU A 25 9.38 6.88 -2.99
N ILE A 26 8.49 7.16 -2.03
CA ILE A 26 8.71 8.19 -1.02
C ILE A 26 9.89 7.83 -0.13
N PHE A 27 9.96 6.57 0.30
CA PHE A 27 11.07 6.04 1.08
C PHE A 27 12.41 6.21 0.33
N ILE A 28 12.48 5.81 -0.94
CA ILE A 28 13.68 5.94 -1.77
C ILE A 28 14.06 7.42 -1.95
N TYR A 29 13.09 8.29 -2.22
CA TYR A 29 13.32 9.73 -2.32
C TYR A 29 13.92 10.31 -1.03
N HIS A 30 13.46 9.82 0.12
CA HIS A 30 13.98 10.26 1.41
C HIS A 30 15.38 9.76 1.72
N LEU A 31 15.75 8.57 1.24
CA LEU A 31 17.09 7.99 1.41
C LEU A 31 18.11 8.56 0.43
N SER A 32 17.73 8.73 -0.85
CA SER A 32 18.62 9.29 -1.88
C SER A 32 19.03 10.74 -1.62
N LYS A 33 18.25 11.47 -0.80
CA LYS A 33 18.62 12.81 -0.33
C LYS A 33 19.66 12.80 0.80
N GLU A 34 19.98 11.63 1.36
CA GLU A 34 20.80 11.47 2.57
C GLU A 34 22.10 10.68 2.32
N SER A 35 22.19 9.85 1.28
CA SER A 35 23.41 9.14 0.90
C SER A 35 23.89 9.53 -0.50
N ASP A 36 25.14 10.00 -0.62
CA ASP A 36 25.87 10.06 -1.89
C ASP A 36 26.21 8.64 -2.42
N GLU A 37 26.12 7.64 -1.55
CA GLU A 37 26.31 6.23 -1.88
C GLU A 37 24.98 5.60 -2.32
N LYS A 38 24.96 5.10 -3.55
CA LYS A 38 23.88 4.28 -4.10
C LYS A 38 23.84 2.93 -3.39
N GLU A 39 23.31 2.87 -2.17
CA GLU A 39 22.95 1.59 -1.57
C GLU A 39 21.91 0.87 -2.45
N ASN A 40 21.89 -0.46 -2.39
CA ASN A 40 21.17 -1.32 -3.31
C ASN A 40 19.63 -1.27 -3.04
N TYR A 41 18.99 -0.16 -3.42
CA TYR A 41 17.56 0.13 -3.23
C TYR A 41 16.61 -0.80 -4.01
N ILE A 42 17.16 -1.72 -4.81
CA ILE A 42 16.43 -2.70 -5.61
C ILE A 42 15.87 -3.83 -4.72
N SER A 43 16.54 -4.17 -3.60
CA SER A 43 16.15 -5.32 -2.77
C SER A 43 14.80 -5.13 -2.05
N PRO A 44 14.49 -3.97 -1.43
CA PRO A 44 13.19 -3.75 -0.79
C PRO A 44 12.04 -3.80 -1.81
N LEU A 45 12.28 -3.22 -2.99
CA LEU A 45 11.30 -3.14 -4.07
C LEU A 45 10.97 -4.52 -4.66
N LEU A 46 11.99 -5.36 -4.85
CA LEU A 46 11.79 -6.75 -5.26
C LEU A 46 11.03 -7.58 -4.23
N ILE A 47 11.33 -7.41 -2.94
CA ILE A 47 10.64 -8.11 -1.85
C ILE A 47 9.15 -7.73 -1.85
N ASN A 48 8.87 -6.43 -1.96
CA ASN A 48 7.52 -5.91 -1.96
C ASN A 48 6.70 -6.35 -3.18
N VAL A 49 7.30 -6.33 -4.37
CA VAL A 49 6.66 -6.86 -5.59
C VAL A 49 6.41 -8.38 -5.45
N PHE A 50 7.37 -9.14 -4.93
CA PHE A 50 7.23 -10.59 -4.74
C PHE A 50 6.08 -10.93 -3.78
N PHE A 51 6.02 -10.28 -2.62
CA PHE A 51 4.95 -10.51 -1.66
C PHE A 51 3.58 -10.05 -2.16
N SER A 52 3.55 -9.04 -3.01
CA SER A 52 2.29 -8.57 -3.59
C SER A 52 1.75 -9.51 -4.66
N ILE A 53 2.63 -10.06 -5.50
CA ILE A 53 2.28 -11.13 -6.44
C ILE A 53 1.84 -12.38 -5.66
N TYR A 54 2.57 -12.75 -4.60
CA TYR A 54 2.23 -13.87 -3.74
C TYR A 54 0.86 -13.70 -3.06
N SER A 55 0.54 -12.49 -2.58
CA SER A 55 -0.77 -12.13 -2.00
C SER A 55 -1.92 -12.35 -2.99
N ILE A 56 -1.73 -11.95 -4.25
CA ILE A 56 -2.71 -12.17 -5.33
C ILE A 56 -2.90 -13.66 -5.62
N PHE A 57 -1.79 -14.42 -5.74
CA PHE A 57 -1.84 -15.85 -6.07
C PHE A 57 -2.42 -16.72 -4.95
N THR A 58 -2.21 -16.34 -3.69
CA THR A 58 -2.66 -17.12 -2.53
C THR A 58 -3.98 -16.68 -1.95
N LEU A 59 -4.57 -15.59 -2.48
CA LEU A 59 -5.72 -14.91 -1.89
C LEU A 59 -5.55 -14.65 -0.38
N SER A 60 -4.31 -14.43 0.06
CA SER A 60 -3.98 -14.29 1.48
C SER A 60 -3.85 -12.83 1.88
N TYR A 61 -4.17 -12.51 3.13
CA TYR A 61 -4.01 -11.16 3.67
C TYR A 61 -2.55 -10.78 3.95
N ILE A 62 -1.58 -11.58 3.48
CA ILE A 62 -0.16 -11.37 3.75
C ILE A 62 0.33 -10.03 3.19
N GLY A 63 -0.29 -9.53 2.11
CA GLY A 63 -0.05 -8.18 1.61
C GLY A 63 -0.31 -7.09 2.65
N ILE A 64 -1.37 -7.20 3.46
CA ILE A 64 -1.69 -6.20 4.49
C ILE A 64 -0.56 -6.10 5.53
N TYR A 65 0.00 -7.24 5.94
CA TYR A 65 1.13 -7.29 6.86
C TYR A 65 2.38 -6.63 6.27
N VAL A 66 2.66 -6.88 4.99
CA VAL A 66 3.81 -6.30 4.29
C VAL A 66 3.66 -4.78 4.12
N ALA A 67 2.46 -4.28 3.79
CA ALA A 67 2.18 -2.84 3.79
C ALA A 67 2.37 -2.21 5.19
N GLY A 68 1.92 -2.88 6.24
CA GLY A 68 2.12 -2.42 7.61
C GLY A 68 3.61 -2.27 7.96
N LEU A 69 4.44 -3.25 7.56
CA LEU A 69 5.89 -3.19 7.74
C LEU A 69 6.54 -2.07 6.91
N ALA A 70 6.11 -1.86 5.66
CA ALA A 70 6.58 -0.78 4.81
C ALA A 70 6.25 0.60 5.42
N MET A 71 5.01 0.79 5.87
CA MET A 71 4.57 1.99 6.57
C MET A 71 5.39 2.24 7.85
N LEU A 72 5.59 1.21 8.66
CA LEU A 72 6.36 1.31 9.91
C LEU A 72 7.79 1.75 9.64
N LYS A 73 8.43 1.17 8.62
CA LYS A 73 9.78 1.54 8.18
C LYS A 73 9.86 3.01 7.75
N THR A 74 8.90 3.50 6.96
CA THR A 74 8.84 4.92 6.56
C THR A 74 8.63 5.84 7.78
N LEU A 75 7.75 5.46 8.71
CA LEU A 75 7.49 6.22 9.93
C LEU A 75 8.75 6.35 10.81
N ILE A 76 9.49 5.25 11.01
CA ILE A 76 10.74 5.24 11.80
C ILE A 76 11.75 6.26 11.24
N ILE A 77 11.91 6.31 9.91
CA ILE A 77 12.80 7.28 9.27
C ILE A 77 12.31 8.72 9.51
N LEU A 78 11.03 8.99 9.28
CA LEU A 78 10.47 10.34 9.46
C LEU A 78 10.62 10.84 10.90
N VAL A 79 10.42 9.96 11.89
CA VAL A 79 10.65 10.24 13.32
C VAL A 79 12.12 10.53 13.59
N ARG A 80 13.04 9.69 13.08
CA ARG A 80 14.48 9.91 13.24
C ARG A 80 14.92 11.26 12.65
N LYS A 81 14.35 11.66 11.52
CA LYS A 81 14.60 12.95 10.86
C LYS A 81 13.88 14.14 11.49
N LYS A 82 13.04 13.91 12.51
CA LYS A 82 12.20 14.95 13.16
C LYS A 82 11.35 15.74 12.16
N GLU A 83 10.89 15.10 11.08
CA GLU A 83 10.07 15.73 10.03
C GLU A 83 8.58 15.77 10.43
N TRP A 84 8.25 16.46 11.51
CA TRP A 84 6.92 16.43 12.15
C TRP A 84 5.75 16.73 11.21
N LYS A 85 5.88 17.71 10.31
CA LYS A 85 4.84 18.03 9.32
C LYS A 85 4.55 16.86 8.38
N ARG A 86 5.59 16.12 7.99
CA ARG A 86 5.47 14.97 7.09
C ARG A 86 4.97 13.73 7.83
N ILE A 87 5.31 13.56 9.11
CA ILE A 87 4.73 12.53 9.96
C ILE A 87 3.21 12.68 10.03
N ILE A 88 2.72 13.91 10.25
CA ILE A 88 1.27 14.18 10.28
C ILE A 88 0.61 13.83 8.94
N TYR A 89 1.21 14.25 7.82
CA TYR A 89 0.70 13.93 6.49
C TYR A 89 0.69 12.42 6.21
N PHE A 90 1.78 11.74 6.57
CA PHE A 90 1.91 10.29 6.46
C PHE A 90 0.82 9.57 7.27
N SER A 91 0.65 9.93 8.55
CA SER A 91 -0.37 9.34 9.41
C SER A 91 -1.79 9.54 8.87
N ILE A 92 -2.14 10.74 8.42
CA ILE A 92 -3.44 11.02 7.81
C ILE A 92 -3.66 10.14 6.57
N ARG A 93 -2.68 10.09 5.67
CA ARG A 93 -2.76 9.27 4.46
C ARG A 93 -2.91 7.78 4.77
N SER A 94 -2.13 7.25 5.71
CA SER A 94 -2.20 5.84 6.12
C SER A 94 -3.58 5.49 6.68
N VAL A 95 -4.17 6.37 7.50
CA VAL A 95 -5.53 6.17 8.03
C VAL A 95 -6.58 6.17 6.93
N PHE A 96 -6.51 7.11 5.98
CA PHE A 96 -7.41 7.13 4.82
C PHE A 96 -7.30 5.84 4.00
N TYR A 97 -6.08 5.37 3.76
CA TYR A 97 -5.83 4.16 2.98
C TYR A 97 -6.40 2.90 3.66
N VAL A 98 -6.12 2.69 4.95
CA VAL A 98 -6.65 1.54 5.70
C VAL A 98 -8.17 1.59 5.74
N SER A 99 -8.75 2.78 5.96
CA SER A 99 -10.21 2.97 6.00
C SER A 99 -10.85 2.68 4.63
N PHE A 100 -10.21 3.10 3.54
CA PHE A 100 -10.68 2.85 2.19
C PHE A 100 -10.65 1.35 1.82
N LEU A 101 -9.56 0.65 2.15
CA LEU A 101 -9.48 -0.80 1.95
C LEU A 101 -10.51 -1.55 2.79
N TYR A 102 -10.68 -1.15 4.05
CA TYR A 102 -11.68 -1.74 4.94
C TYR A 102 -13.11 -1.50 4.42
N TYR A 103 -13.39 -0.33 3.85
CA TYR A 103 -14.67 -0.04 3.22
C TYR A 103 -14.95 -0.98 2.03
N ILE A 104 -13.97 -1.18 1.14
CA ILE A 104 -14.12 -2.12 0.01
C ILE A 104 -14.34 -3.55 0.51
N TYR A 105 -13.64 -3.94 1.58
CA TYR A 105 -13.77 -5.26 2.18
C TYR A 105 -15.14 -5.51 2.81
N THR A 106 -15.67 -4.54 3.57
CA THR A 106 -16.91 -4.69 4.33
C THR A 106 -18.18 -4.42 3.53
N THR A 107 -18.07 -3.71 2.42
CA THR A 107 -19.24 -3.34 1.64
C THR A 107 -19.76 -4.48 0.77
N ASN A 108 -21.08 -4.65 0.75
CA ASN A 108 -21.77 -5.58 -0.16
C ASN A 108 -22.05 -4.98 -1.53
N THR A 109 -21.62 -3.74 -1.80
CA THR A 109 -21.78 -3.10 -3.11
C THR A 109 -21.08 -3.91 -4.19
N PRO A 110 -21.74 -4.22 -5.32
CA PRO A 110 -21.09 -4.89 -6.44
C PRO A 110 -19.97 -4.02 -6.99
N VAL A 111 -18.86 -4.65 -7.40
CA VAL A 111 -17.64 -3.97 -7.87
C VAL A 111 -17.90 -2.92 -8.96
N GLU A 112 -18.84 -3.18 -9.85
CA GLU A 112 -19.25 -2.25 -10.93
C GLU A 112 -19.74 -0.89 -10.40
N GLN A 113 -20.31 -0.85 -9.19
CA GLN A 113 -20.76 0.40 -8.56
C GLN A 113 -19.62 1.14 -7.84
N LEU A 114 -18.53 0.45 -7.46
CA LEU A 114 -17.35 1.09 -6.87
C LEU A 114 -16.53 1.89 -7.90
N PHE A 115 -16.63 1.53 -9.19
CA PHE A 115 -15.92 2.20 -10.29
C PHE A 115 -16.75 3.24 -11.04
N PHE A 116 -17.94 3.60 -10.56
CA PHE A 116 -18.89 4.46 -11.30
C PHE A 116 -19.30 3.92 -12.69
N LEU A 117 -18.99 2.66 -13.03
CA LEU A 117 -19.29 2.04 -14.34
C LEU A 117 -20.79 1.90 -14.61
N LYS A 118 -21.62 1.92 -13.56
CA LYS A 118 -23.09 1.87 -13.71
C LYS A 118 -23.70 3.18 -14.25
N TYR A 119 -22.93 4.25 -14.35
CA TYR A 119 -23.39 5.57 -14.81
C TYR A 119 -22.84 5.98 -16.18
N MET A 120 -22.15 5.07 -16.91
CA MET A 120 -21.85 5.21 -18.34
C MET A 120 -22.77 4.29 -19.15
#